data_AF-A0A7C1EGN8-F1
#
_entry.id   AF-A0A7C1EGN8-F1
#
_cell.length_a   1.000
_cell.length_b   1.000
_cell.length_c   1.000
_cell.angle_alpha   90.00
_cell.angle_beta   90.00
_cell.angle_gamma   90.00
#
_symmetry.space_group_name_H-M   'P 1'
#
loop_
_entity.id
_entity.type
_entity.pdbx_description
1 polymer ?
#
loop_
_entity_poly.entity_id
_entity_poly.type
_entity_poly.pdbx_seq_one_letter_code
_entity_poly.pdbx_strand_id
1 'polypeptide(L)'
;MNVQGCLVRLGLIFKVVLIAEAVILPVIGVFCWATEQRSMVEFAQTVQIAAALIMAVGLISGYGGWRSVRSAGYQYVRTAGPDDLAQRLTRDRQDLNRTFGFMAWTIIIGVVTLFSGIVLQLLFT
;
A
#
# COMPACT_ATOMS: atom_id res chain seq x y z
N MET A 1 27.18 -6.25 -2.55
CA MET A 1 25.73 -6.46 -2.75
C MET A 1 25.55 -7.11 -4.12
N ASN A 2 24.95 -8.30 -4.21
CA ASN A 2 24.80 -9.04 -5.48
C ASN A 2 23.76 -8.37 -6.39
N VAL A 3 24.22 -7.82 -7.52
CA VAL A 3 23.39 -7.14 -8.54
C VAL A 3 22.26 -8.05 -9.06
N GLN A 4 22.54 -9.35 -9.23
CA GLN A 4 21.55 -10.35 -9.65
C GLN A 4 20.36 -10.46 -8.69
N GLY A 5 20.59 -10.37 -7.38
CA GLY A 5 19.51 -10.43 -6.39
C GLY A 5 18.60 -9.19 -6.42
N CYS A 6 19.15 -8.03 -6.80
CA CYS A 6 18.38 -6.80 -6.93
C CYS A 6 17.41 -6.86 -8.12
N LEU A 7 17.88 -7.35 -9.28
CA LEU A 7 17.07 -7.44 -10.50
C LEU A 7 15.86 -8.36 -10.34
N VAL A 8 16.02 -9.52 -9.69
CA VAL A 8 14.91 -10.45 -9.46
C VAL A 8 13.84 -9.84 -8.55
N ARG A 9 14.27 -9.11 -7.49
CA ARG A 9 13.34 -8.42 -6.59
C ARG A 9 12.59 -7.30 -7.32
N LEU A 10 13.27 -6.55 -8.17
CA LEU A 10 12.67 -5.49 -8.98
C LEU A 10 11.62 -6.06 -9.93
N GLY A 11 11.90 -7.18 -10.60
CA GLY A 11 10.93 -7.87 -11.46
C GLY A 11 9.69 -8.36 -10.71
N LEU A 12 9.85 -8.87 -9.49
CA LEU A 12 8.71 -9.25 -8.64
C LEU A 12 7.86 -8.04 -8.24
N ILE A 13 8.49 -6.92 -7.87
CA ILE A 13 7.78 -5.67 -7.55
C ILE A 13 6.96 -5.20 -8.74
N PHE A 14 7.57 -5.15 -9.92
CA PHE A 14 6.88 -4.74 -11.14
C PHE A 14 5.66 -5.62 -11.44
N LYS A 15 5.79 -6.95 -11.31
CA LYS A 15 4.69 -7.88 -11.52
C LYS A 15 3.53 -7.65 -10.53
N VAL A 16 3.83 -7.43 -9.25
CA VAL A 16 2.81 -7.16 -8.22
C VAL A 16 2.08 -5.85 -8.51
N VAL A 17 2.82 -4.79 -8.85
CA VAL A 17 2.25 -3.48 -9.19
C VAL A 17 1.34 -3.58 -10.42
N LEU A 18 1.78 -4.29 -11.46
CA LEU A 18 0.98 -4.46 -12.68
C LEU A 18 -0.31 -5.25 -12.42
N ILE A 19 -0.25 -6.30 -11.59
CA ILE A 19 -1.46 -7.03 -11.17
C ILE A 19 -2.39 -6.13 -10.35
N ALA A 20 -1.85 -5.31 -9.45
CA ALA A 20 -2.66 -4.37 -8.67
C ALA A 20 -3.36 -3.35 -9.56
N GLU A 21 -2.65 -2.73 -10.49
CA GLU A 21 -3.22 -1.82 -11.50
C GLU A 21 -4.32 -2.49 -12.34
N ALA A 22 -4.06 -3.71 -12.81
CA ALA A 22 -5.02 -4.48 -13.59
C ALA A 22 -6.31 -4.81 -12.82
N VAL A 23 -6.30 -4.75 -11.48
CA VAL A 23 -7.49 -4.91 -10.64
C VAL A 23 -8.13 -3.57 -10.31
N ILE A 24 -7.33 -2.54 -10.00
CA ILE A 24 -7.81 -1.22 -9.58
C ILE A 24 -8.53 -0.50 -10.72
N LEU A 25 -7.94 -0.48 -11.93
CA LEU A 25 -8.53 0.26 -13.07
C LEU A 25 -9.91 -0.25 -13.48
N PRO A 26 -10.16 -1.57 -13.61
CA PRO A 26 -11.51 -2.07 -13.90
C PRO A 26 -12.50 -1.76 -12.79
N VAL A 27 -12.10 -1.83 -11.52
CA VAL A 27 -12.98 -1.49 -10.39
C VAL A 27 -13.42 -0.03 -10.46
N ILE A 28 -12.49 0.88 -10.75
CA ILE A 28 -12.80 2.29 -10.95
C ILE A 28 -13.65 2.48 -12.21
N GLY A 29 -13.40 1.73 -13.28
CA GLY A 29 -14.21 1.75 -14.50
C GLY A 29 -15.65 1.34 -14.27
N VAL A 30 -15.88 0.27 -13.51
CA VAL A 30 -17.22 -0.16 -13.10
C VAL A 30 -17.88 0.91 -12.21
N PHE A 31 -17.13 1.53 -11.31
CA PHE A 31 -17.64 2.62 -10.48
C PHE A 31 -18.05 3.85 -11.30
N CYS A 32 -17.21 4.31 -12.23
CA CYS A 32 -17.54 5.42 -13.13
C CYS A 32 -18.72 5.10 -14.06
N TRP A 33 -18.85 3.84 -14.49
CA TRP A 33 -20.03 3.41 -15.24
C TRP A 33 -21.29 3.52 -14.37
N ALA A 34 -21.24 3.07 -13.11
CA ALA A 34 -22.37 3.15 -12.19
C ALA A 34 -22.77 4.59 -11.84
N THR A 35 -21.84 5.55 -11.85
CA THR A 35 -22.10 6.97 -11.61
C THR A 35 -22.49 7.76 -12.87
N GLU A 36 -22.68 7.06 -14.00
CA GLU A 36 -22.99 7.63 -15.32
C GLU A 36 -21.95 8.65 -15.85
N GLN A 37 -20.74 8.62 -15.30
CA GLN A 37 -19.63 9.47 -15.76
C GLN A 37 -19.09 8.92 -17.08
N ARG A 38 -19.36 9.64 -18.17
CA ARG A 38 -18.94 9.24 -19.54
C ARG A 38 -17.74 10.03 -20.07
N SER A 39 -17.25 11.00 -19.31
CA SER A 39 -16.08 11.80 -19.70
C SER A 39 -14.77 11.15 -19.26
N MET A 40 -13.80 11.08 -20.17
CA MET A 40 -12.43 10.60 -19.86
C MET A 40 -11.75 11.47 -18.80
N VAL A 41 -12.11 12.76 -18.72
CA VAL A 41 -11.57 13.69 -17.71
C VAL A 41 -12.08 13.33 -16.30
N GLU A 42 -13.36 13.01 -16.17
CA GLU A 42 -13.97 12.59 -14.90
C GLU A 42 -13.42 11.24 -14.43
N PHE A 43 -13.17 10.33 -15.38
CA PHE A 43 -12.51 9.05 -15.08
C PHE A 43 -11.10 9.29 -14.52
N ALA A 44 -10.29 10.12 -15.17
CA ALA A 44 -8.93 10.43 -14.71
C ALA A 44 -8.91 11.08 -13.32
N GLN A 45 -9.84 12.00 -13.04
CA GLN A 45 -10.01 12.59 -11.71
C GLN A 45 -10.39 11.53 -10.65
N THR A 46 -11.29 10.61 -11.00
CA THR A 46 -11.70 9.54 -10.09
C THR A 46 -10.54 8.58 -9.78
N VAL A 47 -9.71 8.27 -10.78
CA VAL A 47 -8.47 7.50 -10.59
C VAL A 47 -7.50 8.20 -9.64
N GLN A 48 -7.31 9.51 -9.79
CA GLN A 48 -6.46 10.30 -8.89
C GLN A 48 -6.99 10.31 -7.44
N ILE A 49 -8.30 10.46 -7.25
CA ILE A 49 -8.94 10.41 -5.93
C ILE A 49 -8.77 9.02 -5.31
N ALA A 50 -9.01 7.95 -6.09
CA ALA A 50 -8.81 6.58 -5.62
C ALA A 50 -7.36 6.31 -5.22
N ALA A 51 -6.38 6.80 -6.00
CA ALA A 51 -4.98 6.72 -5.67
C ALA A 51 -4.65 7.43 -4.34
N ALA A 52 -5.21 8.64 -4.12
CA ALA A 52 -5.07 9.36 -2.86
C ALA A 52 -5.65 8.58 -1.67
N LEU A 53 -6.81 7.95 -1.84
CA LEU A 53 -7.42 7.10 -0.81
C LEU A 53 -6.58 5.87 -0.49
N ILE A 54 -6.03 5.18 -1.50
CA ILE A 54 -5.14 4.02 -1.30
C ILE A 54 -3.91 4.43 -0.49
N MET A 55 -3.29 5.57 -0.82
CA MET A 55 -2.15 6.10 -0.06
C MET A 55 -2.55 6.47 1.37
N ALA A 56 -3.72 7.10 1.57
CA ALA A 56 -4.22 7.45 2.90
C ALA A 56 -4.45 6.21 3.77
N VAL A 57 -5.04 5.14 3.21
CA VAL A 57 -5.19 3.84 3.90
C VAL A 57 -3.84 3.27 4.29
N GLY A 58 -2.85 3.36 3.39
CA GLY A 58 -1.47 2.99 3.67
C GLY A 58 -0.88 3.70 4.89
N LEU A 59 -0.99 5.02 4.92
CA LEU A 59 -0.49 5.84 6.03
C LEU A 59 -1.22 5.54 7.35
N ILE A 60 -2.54 5.39 7.32
CA ILE A 60 -3.35 5.07 8.50
C ILE A 60 -2.99 3.69 9.04
N SER A 61 -2.77 2.71 8.17
CA SER A 61 -2.36 1.35 8.59
C SER A 61 -1.00 1.36 9.31
N GLY A 62 -0.05 2.18 8.83
CA GLY A 62 1.23 2.39 9.49
C GLY A 62 1.09 3.01 10.87
N TYR A 63 0.24 4.03 10.99
CA TYR A 63 -0.05 4.70 12.27
C TYR A 63 -0.73 3.77 13.29
N GLY A 64 -1.67 2.93 12.83
CA GLY A 64 -2.35 1.93 13.66
C GLY A 64 -1.39 0.89 14.24
N GLY A 65 -0.46 0.38 13.42
CA GLY A 65 0.59 -0.54 13.91
C GLY A 65 1.53 0.12 14.92
N TRP A 66 1.85 1.41 14.72
CA TRP A 66 2.68 2.16 15.67
C TRP A 66 2.04 2.31 17.05
N ARG A 67 0.71 2.51 17.11
CA ARG A 67 -0.04 2.61 18.37
C ARG A 67 -0.16 1.26 19.09
N SER A 68 -0.30 0.16 18.33
CA SER A 68 -0.39 -1.20 18.88
C SER A 68 0.89 -1.59 19.64
N VAL A 69 2.06 -1.39 19.03
CA VAL A 69 3.38 -1.75 19.60
C VAL A 69 3.77 -0.86 20.78
N ARG A 70 3.21 0.37 20.87
CA ARG A 70 3.52 1.34 21.94
C ARG A 70 2.48 1.40 23.06
N SER A 71 1.45 0.55 23.03
CA SER A 71 0.41 0.55 24.06
C SER A 71 0.94 -0.02 25.39
N ALA A 72 0.61 0.65 26.50
CA ALA A 72 1.04 0.24 27.84
C ALA A 72 0.55 -1.18 28.21
N GLY A 73 -0.64 -1.57 27.73
CA GLY A 73 -1.17 -2.93 27.88
C GLY A 73 -0.34 -3.98 27.15
N TYR A 74 0.13 -3.69 25.93
CA TYR A 74 1.05 -4.57 25.22
C TYR A 74 2.37 -4.72 25.98
N GLN A 75 2.91 -3.63 26.53
CA GLN A 75 4.14 -3.68 27.33
C GLN A 75 3.96 -4.47 28.64
N TYR A 76 2.80 -4.37 29.29
CA TYR A 76 2.49 -5.07 30.55
C TYR A 76 2.27 -6.58 30.35
N VAL A 77 1.55 -6.98 29.30
CA VAL A 77 1.39 -8.39 28.91
C VAL A 77 2.74 -8.98 28.48
N ARG A 78 3.58 -8.15 27.84
CA ARG A 78 4.92 -8.53 27.38
C ARG A 78 5.91 -8.73 28.51
N THR A 79 5.79 -8.04 29.65
CA THR A 79 6.68 -8.26 30.82
C THR A 79 6.25 -9.45 31.68
N ALA A 80 4.96 -9.79 31.70
CA ALA A 80 4.43 -10.89 32.51
C ALA A 80 4.52 -12.29 31.85
N GLY A 81 4.82 -12.38 30.55
CA GLY A 81 4.91 -13.67 29.84
C GLY A 81 6.20 -14.46 30.13
N PRO A 82 6.19 -15.79 29.97
CA PRO A 82 7.38 -16.66 30.13
C PRO A 82 8.33 -16.65 28.91
N ASP A 83 7.99 -15.93 27.85
CA ASP A 83 8.73 -15.97 26.57
C ASP A 83 10.16 -15.44 26.69
N ASP A 84 11.10 -16.14 26.07
CA ASP A 84 12.51 -15.78 26.04
C ASP A 84 12.77 -14.47 25.27
N LEU A 85 13.76 -13.69 25.71
CA LEU A 85 13.97 -12.30 25.25
C LEU A 85 14.27 -12.23 23.74
N ALA A 86 14.94 -13.25 23.21
CA ALA A 86 15.24 -13.40 21.79
C ALA A 86 13.97 -13.63 20.94
N GLN A 87 13.02 -14.45 21.41
CA GLN A 87 11.78 -14.72 20.67
C GLN A 87 10.91 -13.46 20.55
N ARG A 88 10.86 -12.65 21.62
CA ARG A 88 10.13 -11.36 21.62
C ARG A 88 10.69 -10.38 20.59
N LEU A 89 12.02 -10.30 20.47
CA LEU A 89 12.71 -9.44 19.50
C LEU A 89 12.42 -9.86 18.06
N THR A 90 12.31 -11.16 17.79
CA THR A 90 11.99 -11.65 16.44
C THR A 90 10.55 -11.34 16.03
N ARG A 91 9.58 -11.50 16.95
CA ARG A 91 8.16 -11.16 16.67
C ARG A 91 7.97 -9.67 16.44
N ASP A 92 8.53 -8.82 17.28
CA ASP A 92 8.46 -7.35 17.09
C ASP A 92 9.04 -6.93 15.74
N ARG A 93 10.17 -7.49 15.33
CA ARG A 93 10.75 -7.21 14.00
C ARG A 93 9.83 -7.66 12.88
N GLN A 94 9.17 -8.81 13.01
CA GLN A 94 8.23 -9.30 12.00
C GLN A 94 7.00 -8.40 11.90
N ASP A 95 6.45 -7.95 13.02
CA ASP A 95 5.27 -7.08 13.04
C ASP A 95 5.57 -5.68 12.50
N LEU A 96 6.74 -5.12 12.86
CA LEU A 96 7.22 -3.87 12.28
C LEU A 96 7.46 -4.03 10.77
N ASN A 97 8.13 -5.10 10.33
CA ASN A 97 8.38 -5.34 8.91
C ASN A 97 7.09 -5.54 8.11
N ARG A 98 6.08 -6.20 8.68
CA ARG A 98 4.76 -6.35 8.03
C ARG A 98 4.05 -5.00 7.92
N THR A 99 4.04 -4.21 8.99
CA THR A 99 3.38 -2.90 9.03
C THR A 99 4.05 -1.92 8.07
N PHE A 100 5.36 -1.73 8.17
CA PHE A 100 6.11 -0.83 7.28
C PHE A 100 6.15 -1.36 5.85
N GLY A 101 6.23 -2.68 5.66
CA GLY A 101 6.15 -3.31 4.36
C GLY A 101 4.83 -3.01 3.68
N PHE A 102 3.71 -3.23 4.36
CA PHE A 102 2.38 -2.93 3.83
C PHE A 102 2.22 -1.43 3.51
N MET A 103 2.63 -0.54 4.41
CA MET A 103 2.62 0.91 4.18
C MET A 103 3.42 1.27 2.92
N ALA A 104 4.66 0.78 2.80
CA ALA A 104 5.49 1.05 1.62
C ALA A 104 4.85 0.54 0.33
N TRP A 105 4.25 -0.67 0.35
CA TRP A 105 3.55 -1.23 -0.80
C TRP A 105 2.35 -0.39 -1.25
N THR A 106 1.49 -0.01 -0.32
CA THR A 106 0.30 0.81 -0.62
C THR A 106 0.68 2.20 -1.18
N ILE A 107 1.76 2.80 -0.68
CA ILE A 107 2.27 4.07 -1.21
C ILE A 107 2.79 3.89 -2.64
N ILE A 108 3.60 2.85 -2.90
CA ILE A 108 4.13 2.60 -4.25
C ILE A 108 2.99 2.37 -5.25
N ILE A 109 2.00 1.54 -4.89
CA ILE A 109 0.84 1.28 -5.74
C ILE A 109 0.08 2.58 -5.98
N GLY A 110 -0.24 3.33 -4.93
CA GLY A 110 -0.97 4.60 -5.05
C GLY A 110 -0.23 5.63 -5.91
N VAL A 111 1.10 5.73 -5.80
CA VAL A 111 1.89 6.62 -6.66
C VAL A 111 1.81 6.19 -8.12
N VAL A 112 1.94 4.90 -8.43
CA VAL A 112 1.84 4.39 -9.80
C VAL A 112 0.44 4.64 -10.38
N THR A 113 -0.61 4.44 -9.60
CA THR A 113 -2.00 4.72 -10.00
C THR A 113 -2.24 6.22 -10.22
N LEU A 114 -1.63 7.07 -9.40
CA LEU A 114 -1.70 8.51 -9.58
C LEU A 114 -1.02 8.92 -10.89
N PHE A 115 0.16 8.36 -11.19
CA PHE A 115 0.85 8.60 -12.46
C PHE A 115 0.03 8.12 -13.66
N SER A 116 -0.61 6.96 -13.60
CA SER A 116 -1.46 6.47 -14.70
C SER A 116 -2.67 7.40 -14.93
N GLY A 117 -3.28 7.91 -13.85
CA GLY A 117 -4.33 8.93 -13.92
C GLY A 117 -3.88 10.25 -14.56
N ILE A 118 -2.70 10.75 -14.21
CA ILE A 118 -2.12 11.98 -14.82
C ILE A 118 -1.86 11.78 -16.31
N VAL A 119 -1.29 10.63 -16.70
CA VAL A 119 -1.01 10.32 -18.12
C VAL A 119 -2.31 10.27 -18.92
N LEU A 120 -3.36 9.63 -18.38
CA LEU A 120 -4.68 9.63 -19.02
C LEU A 120 -5.23 11.05 -19.17
N GLN A 121 -5.16 11.86 -18.13
CA GLN A 121 -5.62 13.25 -18.21
C GLN A 121 -4.89 14.03 -19.31
N LEU A 122 -3.57 13.90 -19.39
CA LEU A 122 -2.75 14.60 -20.38
C LEU A 122 -3.03 14.16 -21.83
N LEU A 123 -3.43 12.90 -22.04
CA LEU A 123 -3.76 12.40 -23.38
C LEU A 123 -5.14 12.87 -23.89
N PHE A 124 -6.06 13.23 -22.99
CA PHE A 124 -7.45 13.56 -23.31
C PHE A 124 -7.82 15.03 -23.01
N THR A 125 -6.84 15.87 -22.64
CA THR A 125 -6.98 17.33 -22.50
C THR A 125 -6.44 18.01 -23.76
#